data_AF-A0AAW8XIP6-F1
#
_entry.id   AF-A0AAW8XIP6-F1
#
_cell.length_a   1.000
_cell.length_b   1.000
_cell.length_c   1.000
_cell.angle_alpha   90.00
_cell.angle_beta   90.00
_cell.angle_gamma   90.00
#
_symmetry.space_group_name_H-M   'P 1'
#
loop_
_entity.id
_entity.type
_entity.pdbx_description
1 polymer ?
#
loop_
_entity_poly.entity_id
_entity_poly.type
_entity_poly.pdbx_seq_one_letter_code
_entity_poly.pdbx_strand_id
1 'polypeptide(L)'
;MFQPLLDAFIESAPIKKKLPLNLPPPPLKIAVANWWGGAEEFKKSTLYFILSQRYTITLHQNPNEPSDLVFGNPLGSARKILSYQNTKRVFYTGENEAPNFNLFDYAIGFDELDFNDRYLRMPLYYAYLHYKALLVNDTTSPYKLQSDSLYTLKKPSHCFEKNHPHLCAVVNN
;
A
#
# COMPACT_ATOMS: atom_id res chain seq x y z
N MET A 1 -20.83 -12.85 -3.68
CA MET A 1 -20.28 -13.25 -2.36
C MET A 1 -18.91 -12.62 -2.17
N PHE A 2 -18.72 -11.78 -1.15
CA PHE A 2 -17.44 -11.09 -0.89
C PHE A 2 -16.52 -11.83 0.09
N GLN A 3 -17.08 -12.61 1.02
CA GLN A 3 -16.30 -13.31 2.06
C GLN A 3 -15.15 -14.16 1.49
N PRO A 4 -15.33 -15.01 0.45
CA PRO A 4 -14.21 -15.80 -0.08
C PRO A 4 -13.08 -14.96 -0.68
N LEU A 5 -13.40 -13.80 -1.26
CA LEU A 5 -12.40 -12.88 -1.78
C LEU A 5 -11.61 -12.20 -0.64
N LEU A 6 -12.31 -11.86 0.45
CA LEU A 6 -11.68 -11.34 1.65
C LEU A 6 -10.75 -12.39 2.27
N ASP A 7 -11.20 -13.64 2.39
CA ASP A 7 -10.39 -14.74 2.94
C ASP A 7 -9.09 -14.92 2.14
N ALA A 8 -9.19 -15.01 0.80
CA ALA A 8 -8.02 -15.12 -0.07
C ALA A 8 -7.07 -13.91 0.04
N PHE A 9 -7.60 -12.70 0.24
CA PHE A 9 -6.78 -11.52 0.47
C PHE A 9 -6.05 -11.55 1.82
N ILE A 10 -6.70 -12.04 2.87
CA ILE A 10 -6.06 -12.19 4.19
C ILE A 10 -4.96 -13.25 4.12
N GLU A 11 -5.18 -14.34 3.40
CA GLU A 11 -4.18 -15.37 3.14
C GLU A 11 -2.99 -14.85 2.31
N SER A 12 -3.21 -13.90 1.38
CA SER A 12 -2.14 -13.26 0.59
C SER A 12 -1.31 -12.24 1.37
N ALA A 13 -1.69 -11.95 2.62
CA ALA A 13 -0.92 -11.14 3.54
C ALA A 13 -0.26 -11.97 4.67
N PRO A 14 0.44 -13.09 4.40
CA PRO A 14 0.98 -13.96 5.44
C PRO A 14 2.26 -13.35 5.97
N ILE A 15 2.14 -12.32 6.79
CA ILE A 15 3.27 -11.83 7.57
C ILE A 15 3.36 -12.74 8.79
N LYS A 16 4.01 -13.90 8.59
CA LYS A 16 4.56 -14.70 9.67
C LYS A 16 5.18 -13.73 10.68
N LYS A 17 4.82 -13.92 11.96
CA LYS A 17 5.36 -13.25 13.16
C LYS A 17 6.64 -12.49 12.83
N LYS A 18 6.67 -11.18 13.16
CA LYS A 18 7.86 -10.31 13.21
C LYS A 18 9.14 -11.16 13.20
N LEU A 19 10.03 -10.90 12.23
CA LEU A 19 11.30 -11.62 12.03
C LEU A 19 11.79 -12.28 13.33
N PRO A 20 12.20 -13.57 13.32
CA PRO A 20 12.63 -14.29 14.52
C PRO A 20 13.88 -13.71 15.21
N LEU A 21 14.36 -12.53 14.80
CA LEU A 21 15.40 -11.78 15.46
C LEU A 21 14.79 -10.58 16.19
N ASN A 22 15.11 -10.44 17.47
CA ASN A 22 14.82 -9.29 18.34
C ASN A 22 15.50 -7.97 17.88
N LEU A 23 15.75 -7.82 16.58
CA LEU A 23 16.38 -6.65 15.97
C LEU A 23 15.30 -5.69 15.46
N PRO A 24 15.50 -4.37 15.62
CA PRO A 24 14.61 -3.39 15.03
C PRO A 24 14.58 -3.53 13.50
N PRO A 25 13.43 -3.29 12.83
CA PRO A 25 13.36 -3.28 11.38
C PRO A 25 14.37 -2.27 10.80
N PRO A 26 15.12 -2.63 9.73
CA PRO A 26 16.10 -1.74 9.14
C PRO A 26 15.46 -0.42 8.68
N PRO A 27 16.19 0.71 8.75
CA PRO A 27 15.69 1.99 8.28
C PRO A 27 15.51 1.98 6.75
N LEU A 28 14.49 2.69 6.26
CA LEU A 28 14.25 2.94 4.84
C LEU A 28 13.82 4.39 4.65
N LYS A 29 14.63 5.18 3.95
CA LYS A 29 14.34 6.58 3.66
C LYS A 29 13.73 6.73 2.27
N ILE A 30 12.51 7.26 2.23
CA ILE A 30 11.71 7.38 1.01
C ILE A 30 11.39 8.86 0.78
N ALA A 31 11.71 9.37 -0.41
CA ALA A 31 11.14 10.62 -0.87
C ALA A 31 9.85 10.38 -1.64
N VAL A 32 8.86 11.24 -1.43
CA VAL A 32 7.58 11.21 -2.15
C VAL A 32 7.45 12.46 -3.02
N ALA A 33 7.68 12.28 -4.32
CA ALA A 33 7.61 13.33 -5.31
C ALA A 33 6.25 13.29 -6.02
N ASN A 34 5.58 14.44 -6.10
CA ASN A 34 4.28 14.62 -6.78
C ASN A 34 3.14 13.72 -6.26
N TRP A 35 3.26 13.16 -5.06
CA TRP A 35 2.17 12.42 -4.43
C TRP A 35 1.06 13.39 -4.01
N TRP A 36 -0.19 13.12 -4.42
CA TRP A 36 -1.32 13.95 -4.00
C TRP A 36 -1.49 13.87 -2.48
N GLY A 37 -1.52 15.01 -1.79
CA GLY A 37 -1.52 15.06 -0.32
C GLY A 37 -0.18 14.72 0.35
N GLY A 38 0.88 14.51 -0.43
CA GLY A 38 2.25 14.35 0.05
C GLY A 38 2.47 13.11 0.92
N ALA A 39 3.41 13.21 1.86
CA ALA A 39 3.83 12.10 2.72
C ALA A 39 2.70 11.54 3.60
N GLU A 40 1.80 12.39 4.09
CA GLU A 40 0.69 11.96 4.94
C GLU A 40 -0.33 11.10 4.18
N GLU A 41 -0.57 11.39 2.90
CA GLU A 41 -1.44 10.55 2.08
C GLU A 41 -0.76 9.25 1.68
N PHE A 42 0.54 9.28 1.37
CA PHE A 42 1.31 8.07 1.09
C PHE A 42 1.27 7.06 2.25
N LYS A 43 1.29 7.55 3.51
CA LYS A 43 1.18 6.69 4.72
C LYS A 43 -0.11 5.87 4.78
N LYS A 44 -1.18 6.33 4.14
CA LYS A 44 -2.47 5.62 4.10
C LYS A 44 -2.50 4.50 3.06
N SER A 45 -1.54 4.51 2.13
CA SER A 45 -1.51 3.53 1.04
C SER A 45 -1.19 2.12 1.53
N THR A 46 -1.70 1.14 0.80
CA THR A 46 -1.37 -0.28 1.00
C THR A 46 0.11 -0.56 0.83
N LEU A 47 0.79 0.18 -0.05
CA LEU A 47 2.23 0.04 -0.26
C LEU A 47 3.00 0.43 1.01
N TYR A 48 2.69 1.58 1.62
CA TYR A 48 3.28 1.97 2.90
C TYR A 48 2.94 0.97 4.00
N PHE A 49 1.69 0.51 4.06
CA PHE A 49 1.27 -0.51 5.01
C PHE A 49 2.11 -1.79 4.92
N ILE A 50 2.41 -2.28 3.71
CA ILE A 50 3.25 -3.46 3.49
C ILE A 50 4.71 -3.18 3.90
N LEU A 51 5.29 -2.08 3.43
CA LEU A 51 6.69 -1.74 3.70
C LEU A 51 6.93 -1.55 5.21
N SER A 52 6.00 -0.93 5.93
CA SER A 52 6.12 -0.67 7.37
C SER A 52 6.17 -1.94 8.24
N GLN A 53 5.79 -3.10 7.68
CA GLN A 53 5.91 -4.39 8.39
C GLN A 53 7.35 -4.92 8.40
N ARG A 54 8.23 -4.35 7.55
CA ARG A 54 9.61 -4.82 7.34
C ARG A 54 10.65 -3.73 7.55
N TYR A 55 10.28 -2.46 7.49
CA TYR A 55 11.21 -1.34 7.57
C TYR A 55 10.72 -0.25 8.54
N THR A 56 11.68 0.45 9.14
CA THR A 56 11.42 1.71 9.84
C THR A 56 11.48 2.85 8.82
N ILE A 57 10.31 3.32 8.37
CA ILE A 57 10.21 4.23 7.22
C ILE A 57 10.31 5.69 7.65
N THR A 58 11.19 6.46 6.99
CA THR A 58 11.25 7.92 7.07
C THR A 58 10.83 8.52 5.74
N LEU A 59 9.80 9.38 5.75
CA LEU A 59 9.31 10.07 4.55
C LEU A 59 9.81 11.52 4.51
N HIS A 60 10.15 12.02 3.32
CA HIS A 60 10.43 13.45 3.10
C HIS A 60 10.07 13.88 1.66
N GLN A 61 10.17 15.18 1.41
CA GLN A 61 9.92 15.79 0.10
C GLN A 61 11.05 16.73 -0.35
N ASN A 62 12.15 16.75 0.40
CA ASN A 62 13.30 17.59 0.12
C ASN A 62 14.22 16.91 -0.92
N PRO A 63 14.39 17.48 -2.13
CA PRO A 63 15.25 16.91 -3.18
C PRO A 63 16.74 16.97 -2.85
N ASN A 64 17.13 17.80 -1.89
CA ASN A 64 18.53 17.94 -1.47
C ASN A 64 18.92 16.90 -0.41
N GLU A 65 17.97 16.08 0.06
CA GLU A 65 18.24 15.03 1.03
C GLU A 65 18.46 13.68 0.36
N PRO A 66 19.48 12.91 0.79
CA PRO A 66 19.67 11.56 0.27
C PRO A 66 18.48 10.68 0.63
N SER A 67 18.10 9.80 -0.29
CA SER A 67 16.96 8.87 -0.18
C SER A 67 17.35 7.52 -0.74
N ASP A 68 16.87 6.43 -0.14
CA ASP A 68 17.05 5.08 -0.68
C ASP A 68 16.16 4.88 -1.91
N LEU A 69 14.92 5.38 -1.83
CA LEU A 69 13.90 5.31 -2.88
C LEU A 69 13.21 6.66 -3.08
N VAL A 70 12.80 6.93 -4.31
CA VAL A 70 11.89 8.05 -4.63
C VAL A 70 10.67 7.52 -5.37
N PHE A 71 9.49 7.67 -4.77
CA PHE A 71 8.22 7.36 -5.41
C PHE A 71 7.63 8.59 -6.10
N GLY A 72 7.03 8.39 -7.27
CA GLY A 72 6.26 9.41 -7.94
C GLY A 72 5.75 9.01 -9.32
N ASN A 73 5.22 9.97 -10.04
CA ASN A 73 4.77 9.86 -11.42
C ASN A 73 5.26 11.08 -12.25
N PRO A 74 5.34 10.97 -13.58
CA PRO A 74 5.86 12.03 -14.42
C PRO A 74 4.85 13.20 -14.57
N LEU A 75 3.58 13.01 -14.17
CA LEU A 75 2.54 14.02 -14.30
C LEU A 75 2.89 15.31 -13.54
N GLY A 76 2.74 16.44 -14.24
CA GLY A 76 2.96 17.79 -13.73
C GLY A 76 4.43 18.21 -13.61
N SER A 77 5.17 17.61 -12.69
CA SER A 77 6.54 18.03 -12.33
C SER A 77 7.55 16.89 -12.45
N ALA A 78 7.67 16.24 -13.61
CA ALA A 78 8.73 15.25 -13.88
C ALA A 78 10.13 15.75 -13.44
N ARG A 79 10.38 17.06 -13.53
CA ARG A 79 11.61 17.71 -13.02
C ARG A 79 11.88 17.49 -11.53
N LYS A 80 10.84 17.37 -10.68
CA LYS A 80 11.01 17.11 -9.24
C LYS A 80 11.50 15.70 -8.94
N ILE A 81 11.17 14.72 -9.79
CA ILE A 81 11.71 13.35 -9.63
C ILE A 81 13.16 13.32 -10.09
N LEU A 82 13.44 13.98 -11.21
CA LEU A 82 14.79 14.10 -11.76
C LEU A 82 15.73 14.93 -10.86
N SER A 83 15.22 15.81 -9.99
CA SER A 83 16.06 16.57 -9.06
C SER A 83 16.67 15.71 -7.95
N TYR A 84 16.10 14.54 -7.65
CA TYR A 84 16.75 13.60 -6.75
C TYR A 84 17.86 12.86 -7.51
N GLN A 85 19.10 13.23 -7.20
CA GLN A 85 20.30 12.65 -7.80
C GLN A 85 20.70 11.35 -7.10
N ASN A 86 21.22 10.39 -7.86
CA ASN A 86 21.80 9.14 -7.35
C ASN A 86 20.90 8.33 -6.38
N THR A 87 19.62 8.17 -6.75
CA THR A 87 18.64 7.41 -5.98
C THR A 87 17.82 6.52 -6.91
N LYS A 88 17.30 5.42 -6.39
CA LYS A 88 16.45 4.51 -7.16
C LYS A 88 15.05 5.09 -7.24
N ARG A 89 14.59 5.34 -8.46
CA ARG A 89 13.29 5.93 -8.77
C ARG A 89 12.26 4.83 -9.03
N VAL A 90 11.14 4.91 -8.34
CA VAL A 90 10.03 3.97 -8.47
C VAL A 90 8.80 4.70 -8.99
N PHE A 91 8.40 4.37 -10.20
CA PHE A 91 7.13 4.84 -10.75
C PHE A 91 5.98 4.15 -10.04
N TYR A 92 5.01 4.93 -9.54
CA TYR A 92 3.78 4.40 -8.97
C TYR A 92 2.65 5.42 -9.11
N THR A 93 1.56 5.02 -9.75
CA THR A 93 0.39 5.88 -9.99
C THR A 93 -0.91 5.08 -9.93
N GLY A 94 -2.01 5.76 -9.61
CA GLY A 94 -3.36 5.19 -9.71
C GLY A 94 -4.00 5.39 -11.08
N GLU A 95 -3.36 6.17 -11.96
CA GLU A 95 -3.87 6.50 -13.29
C GLU A 95 -3.54 5.42 -14.32
N ASN A 96 -4.30 5.41 -15.43
CA ASN A 96 -4.02 4.53 -16.57
C ASN A 96 -2.83 5.04 -17.39
N GLU A 97 -1.63 4.89 -16.84
CA GLU A 97 -0.38 5.37 -17.44
C GLU A 97 0.70 4.27 -17.37
N ALA A 98 1.26 3.94 -18.54
CA ALA A 98 2.39 3.01 -18.63
C ALA A 98 3.69 3.67 -18.17
N PRO A 99 4.57 2.94 -17.46
CA PRO A 99 5.82 3.49 -16.92
C PRO A 99 6.83 3.90 -18.01
N ASN A 100 7.52 5.02 -17.80
CA ASN A 100 8.68 5.40 -18.61
C ASN A 100 10.00 4.93 -17.97
N PHE A 101 10.49 3.77 -18.40
CA PHE A 101 11.71 3.14 -17.88
C PHE A 101 13.03 3.85 -18.22
N ASN A 102 13.00 4.91 -19.04
CA ASN A 102 14.17 5.79 -19.22
C ASN A 102 14.30 6.78 -18.04
N LEU A 103 13.19 7.10 -17.37
CA LEU A 103 13.17 8.04 -16.25
C LEU A 103 13.21 7.33 -14.89
N PHE A 104 12.60 6.15 -14.81
CA PHE A 104 12.43 5.37 -13.58
C PHE A 104 13.19 4.04 -13.66
N ASP A 105 13.83 3.68 -12.55
CA ASP A 105 14.57 2.42 -12.43
C ASP A 105 13.60 1.25 -12.28
N TYR A 106 12.54 1.42 -11.49
CA TYR A 106 11.49 0.44 -11.20
C TYR A 106 10.10 1.03 -11.41
N ALA A 107 9.10 0.17 -11.59
CA ALA A 107 7.72 0.58 -11.73
C ALA A 107 6.74 -0.39 -11.07
N ILE A 108 5.65 0.17 -10.54
CA ILE A 108 4.48 -0.54 -10.02
C ILE A 108 3.26 -0.05 -10.79
N GLY A 109 2.54 -0.94 -11.45
CA GLY A 109 1.43 -0.55 -12.34
C GLY A 109 0.38 -1.63 -12.59
N PHE A 110 -0.40 -1.43 -13.66
CA PHE A 110 -1.53 -2.27 -14.05
C PHE A 110 -1.25 -3.16 -15.26
N ASP A 111 -0.31 -2.76 -16.11
CA ASP A 111 0.05 -3.44 -17.34
C ASP A 111 0.35 -4.91 -17.11
N GLU A 112 -0.10 -5.75 -18.05
CA GLU A 112 0.27 -7.15 -18.12
C GLU A 112 1.66 -7.28 -18.76
N LEU A 113 2.63 -6.65 -18.11
CA LEU A 113 4.02 -6.57 -18.50
C LEU A 113 4.85 -7.44 -17.56
N ASP A 114 5.74 -8.25 -18.12
CA ASP A 114 6.88 -8.80 -17.40
C ASP A 114 8.12 -8.02 -17.81
N PHE A 115 8.79 -7.40 -16.83
CA PHE A 115 10.08 -6.77 -17.05
C PHE A 115 11.07 -7.15 -15.94
N ASN A 116 11.15 -8.45 -15.68
CA ASN A 116 12.03 -9.04 -14.68
C ASN A 116 11.89 -8.33 -13.31
N ASP A 117 12.99 -7.87 -12.75
CA ASP A 117 13.07 -7.17 -11.46
C ASP A 117 12.59 -5.71 -11.51
N ARG A 118 12.42 -5.13 -12.70
CA ARG A 118 12.09 -3.71 -12.89
C ARG A 118 10.60 -3.40 -12.81
N TYR A 119 9.72 -4.40 -12.93
CA TYR A 119 8.28 -4.18 -12.94
C TYR A 119 7.52 -5.10 -11.98
N LEU A 120 6.63 -4.51 -11.19
CA LEU A 120 5.67 -5.22 -10.35
C LEU A 120 4.24 -4.83 -10.74
N ARG A 121 3.45 -5.80 -11.17
CA ARG A 121 2.01 -5.58 -11.38
C ARG A 121 1.28 -5.60 -10.03
N MET A 122 0.80 -4.43 -9.59
CA MET A 122 0.00 -4.29 -8.37
C MET A 122 -1.19 -3.37 -8.64
N PRO A 123 -2.28 -3.89 -9.20
CA PRO A 123 -3.43 -3.07 -9.56
C PRO A 123 -4.13 -2.48 -8.33
N LEU A 124 -4.82 -1.35 -8.50
CA LEU A 124 -5.52 -0.64 -7.42
C LEU A 124 -6.56 -1.48 -6.68
N TYR A 125 -7.13 -2.53 -7.29
CA TYR A 125 -8.07 -3.40 -6.57
C TYR A 125 -7.44 -4.02 -5.32
N TYR A 126 -6.12 -4.25 -5.32
CA TYR A 126 -5.41 -4.77 -4.14
C TYR A 126 -5.40 -3.74 -3.01
N ALA A 127 -5.27 -2.44 -3.35
CA ALA A 127 -5.39 -1.36 -2.39
C ALA A 127 -6.83 -1.22 -1.85
N TYR A 128 -7.84 -1.39 -2.72
CA TYR A 128 -9.23 -1.43 -2.27
C TYR A 128 -9.52 -2.60 -1.31
N LEU A 129 -8.99 -3.79 -1.58
CA LEU A 129 -9.11 -4.94 -0.67
C LEU A 129 -8.48 -4.65 0.70
N HIS A 130 -7.31 -4.00 0.72
CA HIS A 130 -6.70 -3.52 1.96
C HIS A 130 -7.63 -2.58 2.74
N TYR A 131 -8.22 -1.58 2.08
CA TYR A 131 -9.17 -0.66 2.75
C TYR A 131 -10.41 -1.39 3.25
N LYS A 132 -10.95 -2.35 2.48
CA LYS A 132 -12.09 -3.15 2.92
C LYS A 132 -11.72 -4.01 4.13
N ALA A 133 -10.57 -4.66 4.14
CA ALA A 133 -10.08 -5.44 5.28
C ALA A 133 -9.93 -4.58 6.55
N LEU A 134 -9.41 -3.35 6.44
CA LEU A 134 -9.38 -2.41 7.57
C LEU A 134 -10.78 -2.02 8.06
N LEU A 135 -11.71 -1.76 7.13
CA LEU A 135 -13.07 -1.35 7.45
C LEU A 135 -13.88 -2.46 8.15
N VAL A 136 -13.67 -3.72 7.77
CA VAL A 136 -14.38 -4.86 8.36
C VAL A 136 -13.74 -5.36 9.66
N ASN A 137 -12.64 -4.76 10.13
CA ASN A 137 -12.17 -4.94 11.50
C ASN A 137 -13.09 -4.18 12.48
N ASP A 138 -14.33 -4.64 12.54
CA ASP A 138 -15.43 -4.05 13.28
C ASP A 138 -16.31 -5.17 13.83
N THR A 139 -16.70 -5.05 15.08
CA THR A 139 -17.51 -6.04 15.81
C THR A 139 -18.92 -6.22 15.25
N THR A 140 -19.42 -5.27 14.46
CA THR A 140 -20.72 -5.29 13.79
C THR A 140 -20.64 -5.61 12.29
N SER A 141 -19.45 -5.91 11.76
CA SER A 141 -19.31 -6.26 10.34
C SER A 141 -19.93 -7.64 10.02
N PRO A 142 -20.66 -7.77 8.90
CA PRO A 142 -21.17 -9.06 8.44
C PRO A 142 -20.04 -9.94 7.86
N TYR A 143 -18.87 -9.36 7.56
CA TYR A 143 -17.70 -10.09 7.08
C TYR A 143 -16.75 -10.42 8.23
N LYS A 144 -16.10 -11.58 8.15
CA LYS A 144 -15.17 -12.06 9.19
C LYS A 144 -13.74 -12.00 8.71
N LEU A 145 -12.84 -11.63 9.62
CA LEU A 145 -11.40 -11.72 9.43
C LEU A 145 -10.88 -12.93 10.22
N GLN A 146 -9.89 -13.62 9.67
CA GLN A 146 -9.18 -14.67 10.41
C GLN A 146 -8.57 -14.10 11.69
N SER A 147 -8.74 -14.81 12.82
CA SER A 147 -8.12 -14.47 14.10
C SER A 147 -6.60 -14.42 13.97
N ASP A 148 -5.96 -13.50 14.72
CA ASP A 148 -4.50 -13.28 14.71
C ASP A 148 -3.90 -12.89 13.35
N SER A 149 -4.74 -12.51 12.38
CA SER A 149 -4.27 -11.91 11.13
C SER A 149 -3.72 -10.51 11.36
N LEU A 150 -2.95 -10.02 10.38
CA LEU A 150 -2.37 -8.66 10.42
C LEU A 150 -3.44 -7.57 10.60
N TYR A 151 -4.63 -7.79 10.07
CA TYR A 151 -5.74 -6.83 10.09
C TYR A 151 -6.54 -6.84 11.39
N THR A 152 -6.40 -7.89 12.21
CA THR A 152 -7.04 -7.97 13.55
C THR A 152 -6.12 -7.50 14.69
N LEU A 153 -4.89 -7.09 14.40
CA LEU A 153 -3.95 -6.60 15.42
C LEU A 153 -4.36 -5.27 16.05
N LYS A 154 -5.10 -4.43 15.30
CA LYS A 154 -5.65 -3.18 15.81
C LYS A 154 -6.99 -3.44 16.49
N LYS A 155 -7.32 -2.64 17.50
CA LYS A 155 -8.62 -2.70 18.17
C LYS A 155 -9.75 -2.50 17.14
N PRO A 156 -10.78 -3.36 17.14
CA PRO A 156 -11.90 -3.24 16.21
C PRO A 156 -12.78 -2.04 16.55
N SER A 157 -13.50 -1.53 15.56
CA SER A 157 -14.59 -0.56 15.76
C SER A 157 -15.95 -1.25 16.05
N HIS A 158 -17.02 -0.45 16.20
CA HIS A 158 -18.38 -0.92 16.49
C HIS A 158 -19.45 -0.06 15.78
N CYS A 159 -19.21 0.32 14.52
CA CYS A 159 -20.10 1.21 13.78
C CYS A 159 -20.41 0.76 12.35
N PHE A 160 -19.88 -0.38 11.89
CA PHE A 160 -20.09 -0.86 10.54
C PHE A 160 -21.57 -1.04 10.19
N GLU A 161 -22.34 -1.76 11.02
CA GLU A 161 -23.77 -2.02 10.78
C GLU A 161 -24.59 -0.73 10.83
N LYS A 162 -24.31 0.14 11.80
CA LYS A 162 -24.94 1.47 11.88
C LYS A 162 -24.77 2.28 10.59
N ASN A 163 -23.60 2.20 9.96
CA ASN A 163 -23.30 2.94 8.73
C ASN A 163 -23.77 2.21 7.46
N HIS A 164 -23.98 0.90 7.51
CA HIS A 164 -24.32 0.07 6.34
C HIS A 164 -25.45 -0.95 6.63
N PRO A 165 -26.62 -0.51 7.14
CA PRO A 165 -27.65 -1.43 7.64
C PRO A 165 -28.20 -2.36 6.55
N HIS A 166 -28.45 -1.83 5.35
CA HIS A 166 -28.96 -2.62 4.23
C HIS A 166 -27.98 -3.67 3.71
N LEU A 167 -26.67 -3.34 3.73
CA LEU A 167 -25.63 -4.30 3.34
C LEU A 167 -25.55 -5.45 4.35
N CYS A 168 -25.62 -5.15 5.65
CA CYS A 168 -25.60 -6.17 6.69
C CYS A 168 -26.82 -7.08 6.58
N ALA A 169 -28.01 -6.50 6.36
CA ALA A 169 -29.24 -7.27 6.17
C ALA A 169 -29.15 -8.24 4.99
N VAL A 170 -28.62 -7.80 3.84
CA VAL A 170 -28.55 -8.67 2.64
C VAL A 170 -27.50 -9.77 2.75
N VAL A 171 -26.42 -9.54 3.50
CA VAL A 171 -25.33 -10.52 3.67
C VAL A 171 -25.65 -11.55 4.75
N ASN A 172 -26.41 -11.16 5.78
CA ASN A 172 -26.79 -12.04 6.89
C ASN A 172 -28.04 -12.88 6.61
N ASN A 173 -28.77 -12.60 5.52
CA ASN A 173 -29.88 -13.43 5.02
C ASN A 173 -29.34 -14.67 4.30
#